data_AF-A0A7V7B2Y7-F1
#
_entry.id   AF-A0A7V7B2Y7-F1
#
_cell.length_a   1.000
_cell.length_b   1.000
_cell.length_c   1.000
_cell.angle_alpha   90.00
_cell.angle_beta   90.00
_cell.angle_gamma   90.00
#
_symmetry.space_group_name_H-M   'P 1'
#
loop_
_entity.id
_entity.type
_entity.pdbx_description
1 polymer ?
#
loop_
_entity_poly.entity_id
_entity_poly.type
_entity_poly.pdbx_seq_one_letter_code
_entity_poly.pdbx_strand_id
1 'polypeptide(L)'
;MATVKRALQLCWENEIEFTYVSSYVHDEKFAQLIEIANYLQQTAIEAKRSIEFVVNDWGVYYYVKNHYPNLDIIIGRLLNKNIRDPRVAKYYNDEGAPESGKQFFQESGLLSSSFRSFLDDERVVGLEFDELIQGHRLSDDPAYRTIFHYPYGCVASGSACMVGFMNEEKKNKYRGNPKCHQQCQSYLFELKNRAIKDINQTLVQKGNTAFFIHDRELVRQGLKNVKEMNHARVVYALKIPV
;
A
#
# COMPACT_ATOMS: atom_id res chain seq x y z
N MET A 1 6.47 10.17 16.77
CA MET A 1 7.90 10.53 16.70
C MET A 1 8.85 9.48 17.29
N ALA A 2 8.79 9.16 18.59
CA ALA A 2 9.78 8.28 19.24
C ALA A 2 9.99 6.91 18.54
N THR A 3 8.92 6.25 18.12
CA THR A 3 8.99 4.97 17.40
C THR A 3 9.75 5.08 16.07
N VAL A 4 9.55 6.16 15.31
CA VAL A 4 10.22 6.39 14.03
C VAL A 4 11.72 6.56 14.23
N LYS A 5 12.13 7.39 15.21
CA LYS A 5 13.54 7.60 15.55
C LYS A 5 14.22 6.28 15.91
N ARG A 6 13.59 5.49 16.78
CA ARG A 6 14.11 4.18 17.21
C ARG A 6 14.22 3.20 16.04
N ALA A 7 13.23 3.15 15.16
CA ALA A 7 13.25 2.26 14.00
C ALA A 7 14.35 2.64 13.01
N LEU A 8 14.49 3.94 12.70
CA LEU A 8 15.54 4.47 11.85
C LEU A 8 16.94 4.14 12.40
N GLN A 9 17.16 4.41 13.68
CA GLN A 9 18.42 4.10 14.36
C GLN A 9 18.73 2.60 14.27
N LEU A 10 17.77 1.74 14.57
CA LEU A 10 17.95 0.29 14.50
C LEU A 10 18.31 -0.18 13.08
N CYS A 11 17.63 0.34 12.05
CA CYS A 11 17.96 0.03 10.66
C CYS A 11 19.41 0.42 10.36
N TRP A 12 19.81 1.63 10.71
CA TRP A 12 21.13 2.16 10.40
C TRP A 12 22.27 1.50 11.16
N GLU A 13 22.08 1.16 12.44
CA GLU A 13 23.02 0.37 13.24
C GLU A 13 23.26 -1.03 12.67
N ASN A 14 22.32 -1.54 11.88
CA ASN A 14 22.39 -2.85 11.24
C ASN A 14 22.62 -2.77 9.72
N GLU A 15 23.04 -1.60 9.20
CA GLU A 15 23.30 -1.37 7.77
C GLU A 15 22.09 -1.63 6.85
N ILE A 16 20.87 -1.49 7.39
CA ILE A 16 19.62 -1.64 6.67
C ILE A 16 19.12 -0.26 6.22
N GLU A 17 18.67 -0.15 4.97
CA GLU A 17 18.00 1.04 4.44
C GLU A 17 16.65 1.26 5.13
N PHE A 18 16.24 2.53 5.28
CA PHE A 18 15.02 2.86 5.99
C PHE A 18 13.96 3.39 5.04
N THR A 19 12.76 2.81 5.13
CA THR A 19 11.56 3.25 4.41
C THR A 19 10.48 3.63 5.41
N TYR A 20 9.98 4.85 5.32
CA TYR A 20 8.81 5.29 6.07
C TYR A 20 7.55 5.16 5.21
N VAL A 21 6.48 4.58 5.76
CA VAL A 21 5.20 4.45 5.07
C VAL A 21 4.17 5.39 5.68
N SER A 22 3.72 6.37 4.90
CA SER A 22 2.61 7.24 5.32
C SER A 22 1.27 6.52 5.19
N SER A 23 0.35 6.78 6.10
CA SER A 23 -1.07 6.47 5.89
C SER A 23 -1.72 7.58 5.07
N TYR A 24 -2.95 7.37 4.59
CA TYR A 24 -3.79 8.53 4.28
C TYR A 24 -4.03 9.30 5.59
N VAL A 25 -4.09 10.63 5.53
CA VAL A 25 -4.11 11.49 6.73
C VAL A 25 -5.20 12.54 6.62
N HIS A 26 -5.87 12.80 7.75
CA HIS A 26 -6.71 13.98 7.96
C HIS A 26 -5.88 15.08 8.65
N ASP A 27 -6.37 16.32 8.69
CA ASP A 27 -5.64 17.53 9.12
C ASP A 27 -4.79 17.35 10.39
N GLU A 28 -5.34 16.82 11.47
CA GLU A 28 -4.59 16.60 12.73
C GLU A 28 -3.41 15.63 12.56
N LYS A 29 -3.58 14.59 11.73
CA LYS A 29 -2.55 13.60 11.43
C LYS A 29 -1.56 14.10 10.40
N PHE A 30 -1.96 15.04 9.56
CA PHE A 30 -1.07 15.70 8.62
C PHE A 30 0.01 16.50 9.35
N ALA A 31 -0.33 17.27 10.39
CA ALA A 31 0.69 17.98 11.19
C ALA A 31 1.75 17.04 11.80
N GLN A 32 1.32 15.90 12.34
CA GLN A 32 2.23 14.87 12.87
C GLN A 32 3.12 14.26 11.77
N LEU A 33 2.57 14.08 10.57
CA LEU A 33 3.31 13.59 9.41
C LEU A 33 4.39 14.59 8.97
N ILE A 34 4.10 15.89 9.00
CA ILE A 34 5.06 16.96 8.66
C ILE A 34 6.22 16.98 9.64
N GLU A 35 5.97 16.83 10.95
CA GLU A 35 7.05 16.70 11.93
C GLU A 35 7.95 15.49 11.64
N ILE A 36 7.36 14.36 11.26
CA ILE A 36 8.10 13.14 10.90
C ILE A 36 8.92 13.38 9.64
N ALA A 37 8.33 13.92 8.58
CA ALA A 37 9.01 14.17 7.31
C ALA A 37 10.17 15.17 7.49
N ASN A 38 9.98 16.24 8.27
CA ASN A 38 11.04 17.17 8.61
C ASN A 38 12.20 16.49 9.35
N TYR A 39 11.90 15.65 10.34
CA TYR A 39 12.93 14.88 11.04
C TYR A 39 13.69 13.95 10.08
N LEU A 40 12.99 13.19 9.24
CA LEU A 40 13.61 12.25 8.30
C LEU A 40 14.49 12.97 7.27
N GLN A 41 14.01 14.06 6.70
CA GLN A 41 14.76 14.92 5.78
C GLN A 41 16.07 15.42 6.42
N GLN A 42 16.00 16.03 7.62
CA GLN A 42 17.22 16.53 8.29
C GLN A 42 18.20 15.40 8.59
N THR A 43 17.67 14.26 9.05
CA THR A 43 18.49 13.10 9.38
C THR A 43 19.16 12.50 8.12
N ALA A 44 18.45 12.47 6.99
CA ALA A 44 19.00 12.06 5.69
C ALA A 44 20.14 12.98 5.22
N ILE A 45 19.96 14.30 5.37
CA ILE A 45 20.99 15.32 5.04
C ILE A 45 22.22 15.14 5.92
N GLU A 46 22.05 15.09 7.24
CA GLU A 46 23.14 14.99 8.21
C GLU A 46 23.96 13.71 8.01
N ALA A 47 23.28 12.58 7.82
CA ALA A 47 23.93 11.28 7.62
C ALA A 47 24.43 11.09 6.18
N LYS A 48 24.02 11.94 5.23
CA LYS A 48 24.22 11.74 3.78
C LYS A 48 23.74 10.37 3.31
N ARG A 49 22.56 9.95 3.78
CA ARG A 49 21.94 8.67 3.47
C ARG A 49 20.56 8.90 2.89
N SER A 50 20.20 8.12 1.87
CA SER A 50 18.82 8.13 1.36
C SER A 50 17.86 7.55 2.42
N ILE A 51 16.66 8.13 2.45
CA ILE A 51 15.50 7.61 3.18
C ILE A 51 14.33 7.58 2.18
N GLU A 52 13.72 6.41 2.05
CA GLU A 52 12.52 6.26 1.24
C GLU A 52 11.27 6.70 2.04
N PHE A 53 10.37 7.42 1.38
CA PHE A 53 9.11 7.90 1.93
C PHE A 53 7.95 7.48 1.01
N VAL A 54 7.21 6.46 1.44
CA VAL A 54 6.04 5.96 0.71
C VAL A 54 4.85 6.89 0.97
N VAL A 55 4.31 7.48 -0.09
CA VAL A 55 3.14 8.37 -0.05
C VAL A 55 1.87 7.60 -0.44
N ASN A 56 0.85 7.64 0.43
CA ASN A 56 -0.44 6.98 0.18
C ASN A 56 -1.61 7.98 0.00
N ASP A 57 -1.28 9.26 -0.16
CA ASP A 57 -2.21 10.37 -0.37
C ASP A 57 -1.59 11.39 -1.35
N TRP A 58 -2.38 11.92 -2.28
CA TRP A 58 -1.87 12.86 -3.30
C TRP A 58 -1.53 14.24 -2.73
N GLY A 59 -2.20 14.68 -1.68
CA GLY A 59 -1.86 15.90 -0.95
C GLY A 59 -0.55 15.73 -0.19
N VAL A 60 -0.33 14.56 0.41
CA VAL A 60 0.98 14.21 1.02
C VAL A 60 2.08 14.17 -0.04
N TYR A 61 1.85 13.51 -1.19
CA TYR A 61 2.79 13.50 -2.31
C TYR A 61 3.15 14.93 -2.72
N TYR A 62 2.16 15.76 -2.99
CA TYR A 62 2.37 17.16 -3.37
C TYR A 62 3.17 17.91 -2.31
N TYR A 63 2.84 17.76 -1.03
CA TYR A 63 3.56 18.46 0.03
C TYR A 63 5.01 18.00 0.14
N VAL A 64 5.25 16.68 0.19
CA VAL A 64 6.59 16.10 0.34
C VAL A 64 7.48 16.46 -0.85
N LYS A 65 6.94 16.34 -2.08
CA LYS A 65 7.61 16.76 -3.31
C LYS A 65 8.10 18.21 -3.23
N ASN A 66 7.29 19.13 -2.70
CA ASN A 66 7.65 20.55 -2.69
C ASN A 66 8.53 20.99 -1.51
N HIS A 67 8.55 20.26 -0.39
CA HIS A 67 9.20 20.72 0.85
C HIS A 67 10.38 19.86 1.30
N TYR A 68 10.51 18.62 0.82
CA TYR A 68 11.53 17.67 1.28
C TYR A 68 12.35 17.11 0.10
N PRO A 69 13.31 17.88 -0.44
CA PRO A 69 14.14 17.50 -1.60
C PRO A 69 15.13 16.35 -1.36
N ASN A 70 15.31 15.89 -0.13
CA ASN A 70 16.28 14.83 0.20
C ASN A 70 15.61 13.51 0.60
N LEU A 71 14.31 13.37 0.35
CA LEU A 71 13.58 12.13 0.52
C LEU A 71 13.30 11.50 -0.84
N ASP A 72 13.56 10.21 -0.95
CA ASP A 72 13.19 9.41 -2.11
C ASP A 72 11.72 9.03 -1.98
N ILE A 73 10.89 9.42 -2.94
CA ILE A 73 9.45 9.25 -2.92
C ILE A 73 9.08 7.92 -3.58
N ILE A 74 8.24 7.14 -2.90
CA ILE A 74 7.60 5.96 -3.49
C ILE A 74 6.10 6.18 -3.52
N ILE A 75 5.47 5.98 -4.68
CA ILE A 75 4.01 6.03 -4.80
C ILE A 75 3.43 4.74 -4.23
N GLY A 76 2.79 4.87 -3.07
CA GLY A 76 2.31 3.74 -2.30
C GLY A 76 1.09 3.05 -2.90
N ARG A 77 0.90 1.79 -2.51
CA ARG A 77 -0.13 0.91 -3.06
C ARG A 77 -1.56 1.42 -2.87
N LEU A 78 -1.83 2.35 -1.95
CA LEU A 78 -3.19 2.94 -1.80
C LEU A 78 -3.52 3.95 -2.91
N LEU A 79 -2.51 4.53 -3.56
CA LEU A 79 -2.69 5.44 -4.69
C LEU A 79 -2.86 4.70 -6.02
N ASN A 80 -2.38 3.47 -6.10
CA ASN A 80 -2.67 2.56 -7.20
C ASN A 80 -4.16 2.14 -7.14
N LYS A 81 -4.91 2.38 -8.23
CA LYS A 81 -6.37 2.16 -8.31
C LYS A 81 -6.78 0.88 -9.04
N ASN A 82 -5.86 -0.07 -9.19
CA ASN A 82 -6.21 -1.39 -9.72
C ASN A 82 -7.30 -2.05 -8.85
N ILE A 83 -8.23 -2.74 -9.49
CA ILE A 83 -9.31 -3.43 -8.78
C ILE A 83 -8.77 -4.68 -8.09
N ARG A 84 -8.97 -4.74 -6.78
CA ARG A 84 -8.45 -5.77 -5.87
C ARG A 84 -9.56 -6.53 -5.17
N ASP A 85 -10.78 -6.48 -5.69
CA ASP A 85 -11.95 -7.07 -5.05
C ASP A 85 -12.03 -8.57 -5.38
N PRO A 86 -11.75 -9.47 -4.41
CA PRO A 86 -11.76 -10.91 -4.65
C PRO A 86 -13.16 -11.44 -4.97
N ARG A 87 -14.23 -10.70 -4.70
CA ARG A 87 -15.61 -11.10 -5.02
C ARG A 87 -15.84 -11.19 -6.52
N VAL A 88 -15.12 -10.37 -7.29
CA VAL A 88 -15.34 -10.19 -8.73
C VAL A 88 -14.11 -10.47 -9.57
N ALA A 89 -12.93 -10.60 -8.96
CA ALA A 89 -11.68 -10.77 -9.67
C ALA A 89 -11.66 -11.95 -10.66
N LYS A 90 -12.30 -13.07 -10.31
CA LYS A 90 -12.39 -14.23 -11.21
C LYS A 90 -13.20 -13.98 -12.48
N TYR A 91 -14.15 -13.04 -12.46
CA TYR A 91 -14.91 -12.67 -13.65
C TYR A 91 -14.09 -11.81 -14.60
N TYR A 92 -13.07 -11.10 -14.09
CA TYR A 92 -12.21 -10.25 -14.93
C TYR A 92 -11.21 -11.04 -15.77
N ASN A 93 -10.89 -12.27 -15.37
CA ASN A 93 -10.00 -13.16 -16.12
C ASN A 93 -10.73 -14.43 -16.62
N ASP A 94 -12.06 -14.36 -16.75
CA ASP A 94 -12.87 -15.46 -17.29
C ASP A 94 -12.49 -15.73 -18.75
N GLU A 95 -12.44 -17.01 -19.16
CA GLU A 95 -12.04 -17.37 -20.52
C GLU A 95 -12.89 -16.68 -21.60
N GLY A 96 -14.20 -16.52 -21.35
CA GLY A 96 -15.14 -15.88 -22.27
C GLY A 96 -15.11 -14.35 -22.26
N ALA A 97 -14.35 -13.71 -21.38
CA ALA A 97 -14.24 -12.25 -21.35
C ALA A 97 -13.44 -11.71 -22.56
N PRO A 98 -13.81 -10.56 -23.14
CA PRO A 98 -13.01 -9.92 -24.18
C PRO A 98 -11.59 -9.60 -23.70
N GLU A 99 -10.60 -9.84 -24.56
CA GLU A 99 -9.19 -9.65 -24.24
C GLU A 99 -8.86 -8.21 -23.80
N SER A 100 -9.48 -7.21 -24.42
CA SER A 100 -9.35 -5.81 -24.03
C SER A 100 -9.89 -5.53 -22.61
N GLY A 101 -10.94 -6.25 -22.19
CA GLY A 101 -11.47 -6.19 -20.83
C GLY A 101 -10.51 -6.80 -19.82
N LYS A 102 -9.90 -7.95 -20.16
CA LYS A 102 -8.86 -8.58 -19.31
C LYS A 102 -7.67 -7.64 -19.12
N GLN A 103 -7.17 -7.07 -20.21
CA GLN A 103 -6.04 -6.13 -20.20
C GLN A 103 -6.32 -4.93 -19.28
N PHE A 104 -7.49 -4.31 -19.40
CA PHE A 104 -7.87 -3.17 -18.56
C PHE A 104 -7.77 -3.45 -17.06
N PHE A 105 -8.14 -4.64 -16.59
CA PHE A 105 -8.07 -5.01 -15.16
C PHE A 105 -6.71 -5.56 -14.72
N GLN A 106 -5.80 -5.84 -15.65
CA GLN A 106 -4.44 -6.34 -15.39
C GLN A 106 -3.37 -5.24 -15.48
N GLU A 107 -3.67 -4.12 -16.13
CA GLU A 107 -2.80 -2.94 -16.25
C GLU A 107 -3.01 -1.95 -15.10
N SER A 108 -2.13 -0.95 -14.98
CA SER A 108 -2.25 0.13 -13.99
C SER A 108 -2.20 1.51 -14.64
N GLY A 109 -3.15 2.37 -14.25
CA GLY A 109 -3.17 3.76 -14.67
C GLY A 109 -1.93 4.54 -14.26
N LEU A 110 -1.23 4.12 -13.19
CA LEU A 110 0.04 4.76 -12.77
C LEU A 110 1.14 4.67 -13.84
N LEU A 111 1.05 3.69 -14.75
CA LEU A 111 2.01 3.53 -15.86
C LEU A 111 1.57 4.24 -17.14
N SER A 112 0.42 4.93 -17.12
CA SER A 112 -0.02 5.73 -18.26
C SER A 112 0.89 6.93 -18.50
N SER A 113 0.97 7.40 -19.75
CA SER A 113 1.75 8.59 -20.12
C SER A 113 1.37 9.82 -19.29
N SER A 114 0.08 10.03 -19.02
CA SER A 114 -0.40 11.14 -18.20
C SER A 114 0.09 11.07 -16.75
N PHE A 115 0.08 9.88 -16.13
CA PHE A 115 0.62 9.72 -14.78
C PHE A 115 2.14 9.86 -14.76
N ARG A 116 2.86 9.38 -15.78
CA ARG A 116 4.30 9.62 -15.91
C ARG A 116 4.63 11.11 -15.94
N SER A 117 3.91 11.89 -16.74
CA SER A 117 4.10 13.35 -16.75
C SER A 117 3.76 14.02 -15.42
N PHE A 118 2.77 13.50 -14.67
CA PHE A 118 2.44 13.99 -13.34
C PHE A 118 3.49 13.63 -12.27
N LEU A 119 4.10 12.46 -12.42
CA LEU A 119 5.15 11.91 -11.56
C LEU A 119 6.57 12.28 -12.03
N ASP A 120 6.70 13.20 -12.99
CA ASP A 120 7.99 13.65 -13.53
C ASP A 120 8.76 14.44 -12.46
N ASP A 121 9.50 13.68 -11.65
CA ASP A 121 10.37 14.13 -10.58
C ASP A 121 11.39 13.02 -10.32
N GLU A 122 12.68 13.35 -10.39
CA GLU A 122 13.77 12.38 -10.24
C GLU A 122 13.77 11.68 -8.87
N ARG A 123 13.10 12.26 -7.86
CA ARG A 123 12.97 11.66 -6.53
C ARG A 123 11.86 10.63 -6.46
N VAL A 124 10.98 10.52 -7.46
CA VAL A 124 10.00 9.43 -7.52
C VAL A 124 10.72 8.18 -8.01
N VAL A 125 11.16 7.34 -7.07
CA VAL A 125 12.06 6.20 -7.36
C VAL A 125 11.32 4.87 -7.50
N GLY A 126 10.03 4.81 -7.16
CA GLY A 126 9.29 3.54 -7.19
C GLY A 126 7.79 3.66 -7.08
N LEU A 127 7.13 2.59 -7.53
CA LEU A 127 5.68 2.44 -7.53
C LEU A 127 5.32 1.11 -6.86
N GLU A 128 4.40 1.16 -5.90
CA GLU A 128 3.94 -0.05 -5.21
C GLU A 128 2.67 -0.64 -5.82
N PHE A 129 2.66 -1.96 -5.87
CA PHE A 129 1.61 -2.80 -6.43
C PHE A 129 1.23 -3.90 -5.45
N ASP A 130 0.00 -4.34 -5.61
CA ASP A 130 -0.54 -5.55 -5.03
C ASP A 130 -0.57 -6.63 -6.07
N GLU A 131 -0.20 -7.87 -5.73
CA GLU A 131 -0.41 -9.01 -6.61
C GLU A 131 -1.92 -9.24 -6.81
N LEU A 132 -2.40 -9.10 -8.05
CA LEU A 132 -3.81 -9.20 -8.39
C LEU A 132 -4.24 -10.63 -8.65
N ILE A 133 -5.43 -10.99 -8.17
CA ILE A 133 -6.03 -12.32 -8.38
C ILE A 133 -6.25 -12.61 -9.87
N GLN A 134 -6.57 -11.58 -10.65
CA GLN A 134 -6.71 -11.65 -12.11
C GLN A 134 -5.37 -11.62 -12.86
N GLY A 135 -4.23 -11.49 -12.16
CA GLY A 135 -2.91 -11.32 -12.74
C GLY A 135 -2.58 -9.88 -13.14
N HIS A 136 -1.36 -9.68 -13.65
CA HIS A 136 -0.85 -8.38 -14.08
C HIS A 136 -0.33 -8.41 -15.51
N ARG A 137 -0.45 -7.27 -16.18
CA ARG A 137 0.27 -6.93 -17.42
C ARG A 137 1.00 -5.62 -17.21
N LEU A 138 2.03 -5.68 -16.37
CA LEU A 138 2.89 -4.54 -16.12
C LEU A 138 4.15 -4.72 -16.98
N SER A 139 4.48 -3.71 -17.78
CA SER A 139 5.79 -3.64 -18.44
C SER A 139 6.81 -3.06 -17.46
N ASP A 140 8.05 -3.54 -17.53
CA ASP A 140 9.17 -2.92 -16.83
C ASP A 140 9.25 -1.43 -17.21
N ASP A 141 9.34 -0.57 -16.20
CA ASP A 141 9.59 0.85 -16.37
C ASP A 141 10.98 1.17 -15.82
N PRO A 142 11.95 1.56 -16.66
CA PRO A 142 13.29 1.85 -16.19
C PRO A 142 13.34 3.10 -15.29
N ALA A 143 12.32 3.96 -15.31
CA ALA A 143 12.26 5.13 -14.45
C ALA A 143 11.91 4.78 -12.99
N TYR A 144 11.22 3.66 -12.77
CA TYR A 144 10.67 3.34 -11.45
C TYR A 144 10.97 1.90 -11.04
N ARG A 145 11.36 1.73 -9.77
CA ARG A 145 11.32 0.41 -9.16
C ARG A 145 9.88 -0.08 -9.04
N THR A 146 9.60 -1.27 -9.54
CA THR A 146 8.28 -1.92 -9.40
C THR A 146 8.24 -2.75 -8.13
N ILE A 147 7.40 -2.38 -7.16
CA ILE A 147 7.45 -2.95 -5.80
C ILE A 147 6.17 -3.74 -5.53
N PHE A 148 6.27 -5.05 -5.25
CA PHE A 148 5.10 -5.90 -4.98
C PHE A 148 5.00 -6.31 -3.51
N HIS A 149 3.79 -6.25 -2.98
CA HIS A 149 3.48 -6.65 -1.61
C HIS A 149 2.96 -8.09 -1.52
N TYR A 150 3.50 -8.87 -0.58
CA TYR A 150 3.06 -10.22 -0.26
C TYR A 150 3.05 -10.45 1.26
N PRO A 151 2.28 -11.42 1.78
CA PRO A 151 1.27 -12.23 1.09
C PRO A 151 -0.15 -11.61 1.22
N TYR A 152 -0.25 -10.29 1.36
CA TYR A 152 -1.53 -9.61 1.63
C TYR A 152 -1.81 -8.51 0.62
N GLY A 153 -3.01 -8.57 0.04
CA GLY A 153 -3.50 -7.65 -0.97
C GLY A 153 -4.46 -6.59 -0.41
N CYS A 154 -4.26 -5.35 -0.83
CA CYS A 154 -4.95 -4.10 -0.47
C CYS A 154 -6.39 -3.98 -0.95
N VAL A 155 -7.42 -4.58 -0.34
CA VAL A 155 -8.79 -4.41 -0.86
C VAL A 155 -9.27 -2.96 -0.73
N ALA A 156 -9.23 -2.43 0.49
CA ALA A 156 -9.68 -1.06 0.77
C ALA A 156 -9.12 -0.57 2.11
N SER A 157 -8.83 0.72 2.20
CA SER A 157 -8.52 1.42 3.45
C SER A 157 -9.32 2.72 3.51
N GLY A 158 -9.74 3.14 4.70
CA GLY A 158 -10.51 4.38 4.86
C GLY A 158 -10.68 4.81 6.31
N SER A 159 -11.36 5.92 6.56
CA SER A 159 -11.53 6.51 7.91
C SER A 159 -12.43 5.72 8.84
N ALA A 160 -13.38 4.95 8.29
CA ALA A 160 -14.29 4.13 9.07
C ALA A 160 -13.62 2.83 9.55
N CYS A 161 -13.03 2.86 10.74
CA CYS A 161 -12.40 1.68 11.36
C CYS A 161 -13.43 0.79 12.05
N MET A 162 -13.88 -0.29 11.41
CA MET A 162 -14.82 -1.25 12.02
C MET A 162 -14.31 -1.81 13.36
N VAL A 163 -13.00 -2.07 13.45
CA VAL A 163 -12.36 -2.58 14.68
C VAL A 163 -12.41 -1.55 15.81
N GLY A 164 -12.24 -0.27 15.49
CA GLY A 164 -12.35 0.83 16.46
C GLY A 164 -13.75 0.99 17.03
N PHE A 165 -14.78 0.66 16.24
CA PHE A 165 -16.19 0.66 16.66
C PHE A 165 -16.68 -0.69 17.21
N MET A 166 -15.80 -1.65 17.51
CA MET A 166 -16.21 -3.00 17.91
C MET A 166 -17.15 -2.98 19.13
N ASN A 167 -16.80 -2.19 20.14
CA ASN A 167 -17.52 -2.09 21.43
C ASN A 167 -18.65 -1.05 21.41
N GLU A 168 -18.87 -0.37 20.28
CA GLU A 168 -19.89 0.67 20.15
C GLU A 168 -21.25 0.05 19.79
N GLU A 169 -22.34 0.69 20.23
CA GLU A 169 -23.68 0.30 19.84
C GLU A 169 -23.88 0.43 18.32
N LYS A 170 -24.71 -0.43 17.72
CA LYS A 170 -24.95 -0.47 16.27
C LYS A 170 -25.26 0.90 15.66
N LYS A 171 -26.04 1.74 16.36
CA LYS A 171 -26.44 3.09 15.91
C LYS A 171 -25.27 4.09 15.84
N ASN A 172 -24.19 3.81 16.57
CA ASN A 172 -22.98 4.63 16.69
C ASN A 172 -21.83 4.10 15.82
N LYS A 173 -21.91 2.86 15.31
CA LYS A 173 -20.89 2.30 14.43
C LYS A 173 -20.79 3.11 13.13
N TYR A 174 -19.57 3.21 12.61
CA TYR A 174 -19.24 3.88 11.35
C TYR A 174 -19.50 5.40 11.31
N ARG A 175 -19.67 6.04 12.48
CA ARG A 175 -19.85 7.51 12.58
C ARG A 175 -18.52 8.27 12.68
N GLY A 176 -17.70 8.18 11.64
CA GLY A 176 -16.44 8.94 11.55
C GLY A 176 -15.29 8.34 12.38
N ASN A 177 -14.57 9.18 13.13
CA ASN A 177 -13.38 8.79 13.89
C ASN A 177 -13.74 8.11 15.21
N PRO A 178 -13.53 6.78 15.37
CA PRO A 178 -13.73 6.14 16.67
C PRO A 178 -12.67 6.65 17.67
N LYS A 179 -12.98 6.59 18.96
CA LYS A 179 -11.96 6.66 20.01
C LYS A 179 -11.08 5.40 19.87
N CYS A 180 -10.00 5.52 19.10
CA CYS A 180 -9.16 4.38 18.75
C CYS A 180 -8.39 3.90 19.99
N HIS A 181 -8.70 2.69 20.45
CA HIS A 181 -7.97 2.00 21.52
C HIS A 181 -7.00 0.96 20.97
N GLN A 182 -6.70 1.02 19.66
CA GLN A 182 -5.77 0.12 18.96
C GLN A 182 -6.12 -1.36 19.12
N GLN A 183 -7.41 -1.70 19.20
CA GLN A 183 -7.87 -3.08 19.34
C GLN A 183 -7.38 -3.99 18.20
N CYS A 184 -7.05 -3.43 17.03
CA CYS A 184 -6.44 -4.13 15.91
C CYS A 184 -5.05 -4.73 16.19
N GLN A 185 -4.39 -4.36 17.30
CA GLN A 185 -3.18 -5.02 17.77
C GLN A 185 -3.46 -6.41 18.35
N SER A 186 -4.68 -6.63 18.85
CA SER A 186 -5.09 -7.89 19.49
C SER A 186 -6.09 -8.69 18.65
N TYR A 187 -6.84 -8.02 17.77
CA TYR A 187 -7.93 -8.64 17.01
C TYR A 187 -7.74 -8.50 15.49
N LEU A 188 -8.12 -9.57 14.79
CA LEU A 188 -8.27 -9.63 13.35
C LEU A 188 -9.68 -10.11 13.04
N PHE A 189 -10.37 -9.43 12.13
CA PHE A 189 -11.74 -9.78 11.75
C PHE A 189 -11.73 -10.51 10.42
N GLU A 190 -12.29 -11.71 10.36
CA GLU A 190 -12.55 -12.36 9.08
C GLU A 190 -13.87 -11.81 8.49
N LEU A 191 -13.83 -11.34 7.24
CA LEU A 191 -14.99 -10.80 6.55
C LEU A 191 -15.65 -11.90 5.72
N LYS A 192 -16.83 -12.35 6.14
CA LYS A 192 -17.61 -13.38 5.42
C LYS A 192 -18.87 -12.79 4.83
N ASN A 193 -19.11 -13.02 3.54
CA ASN A 193 -20.39 -12.75 2.91
C ASN A 193 -21.12 -14.07 2.64
N ARG A 194 -22.22 -14.34 3.38
CA ARG A 194 -22.99 -15.58 3.23
C ARG A 194 -23.68 -15.72 1.87
N ALA A 195 -23.88 -14.61 1.15
CA ALA A 195 -24.50 -14.60 -0.17
C ALA A 195 -23.51 -14.97 -1.29
N ILE A 196 -22.21 -14.81 -1.06
CA ILE A 196 -21.15 -15.09 -2.04
C ILE A 196 -20.34 -16.28 -1.53
N LYS A 197 -20.69 -17.48 -2.00
CA LYS A 197 -20.14 -18.75 -1.49
C LYS A 197 -18.83 -19.17 -2.18
N ASP A 198 -18.49 -18.47 -3.24
CA ASP A 198 -17.50 -18.84 -4.26
C ASP A 198 -16.32 -17.86 -4.29
N ILE A 199 -16.04 -17.21 -3.16
CA ILE A 199 -14.82 -16.46 -2.90
C ILE A 199 -13.77 -17.45 -2.40
N ASN A 200 -12.67 -17.57 -3.12
CA ASN A 200 -11.58 -18.47 -2.75
C ASN A 200 -10.58 -17.83 -1.78
N GLN A 201 -10.50 -16.50 -1.77
CA GLN A 201 -9.56 -15.74 -0.96
C GLN A 201 -10.13 -15.42 0.42
N THR A 202 -9.33 -15.63 1.47
CA THR A 202 -9.68 -15.19 2.81
C THR A 202 -9.62 -13.67 2.88
N LEU A 203 -10.75 -13.04 3.23
CA LEU A 203 -10.85 -11.61 3.49
C LEU A 203 -10.73 -11.33 4.98
N VAL A 204 -9.88 -10.39 5.33
CA VAL A 204 -9.66 -9.99 6.73
C VAL A 204 -9.62 -8.49 6.85
N GLN A 205 -10.03 -7.96 8.00
CA GLN A 205 -9.91 -6.56 8.34
C GLN A 205 -9.05 -6.42 9.59
N LYS A 206 -8.00 -5.60 9.48
CA LYS A 206 -7.14 -5.20 10.59
C LYS A 206 -7.12 -3.68 10.64
N GLY A 207 -7.60 -3.14 11.75
CA GLY A 207 -7.82 -1.70 11.88
C GLY A 207 -8.84 -1.20 10.85
N ASN A 208 -8.44 -0.18 10.10
CA ASN A 208 -9.27 0.49 9.11
C ASN A 208 -9.03 -0.03 7.68
N THR A 209 -8.24 -1.09 7.53
CA THR A 209 -7.87 -1.66 6.23
C THR A 209 -8.37 -3.09 6.11
N ALA A 210 -9.02 -3.38 4.97
CA ALA A 210 -9.40 -4.71 4.55
C ALA A 210 -8.35 -5.26 3.58
N PHE A 211 -7.94 -6.50 3.82
CA PHE A 211 -6.98 -7.25 3.05
C PHE A 211 -7.59 -8.55 2.52
N PHE A 212 -7.09 -9.03 1.40
CA PHE A 212 -7.21 -10.43 1.03
C PHE A 212 -5.87 -11.14 1.24
N ILE A 213 -5.91 -12.41 1.62
CA ILE A 213 -4.71 -13.23 1.76
C ILE A 213 -4.42 -13.91 0.42
N HIS A 214 -3.19 -13.77 -0.06
CA HIS A 214 -2.74 -14.45 -1.28
C HIS A 214 -2.65 -15.94 -1.00
N ASP A 215 -3.25 -16.76 -1.85
CA ASP A 215 -3.00 -18.19 -1.82
C ASP A 215 -1.57 -18.50 -2.32
N ARG A 216 -1.14 -19.74 -2.09
CA ARG A 216 0.22 -20.19 -2.45
C ARG A 216 0.50 -20.05 -3.94
N GLU A 217 -0.50 -20.27 -4.78
CA GLU A 217 -0.33 -20.25 -6.23
C GLU A 217 -0.18 -18.82 -6.75
N LEU A 218 -0.97 -17.89 -6.22
CA LEU A 218 -0.86 -16.47 -6.50
C LEU A 218 0.51 -15.92 -6.09
N VAL A 219 1.00 -16.26 -4.90
CA VAL A 219 2.37 -15.90 -4.47
C VAL A 219 3.41 -16.53 -5.40
N ARG A 220 3.26 -17.80 -5.74
CA ARG A 220 4.23 -18.52 -6.59
C ARG A 220 4.31 -17.89 -7.98
N GLN A 221 3.18 -17.56 -8.59
CA GLN A 221 3.14 -16.97 -9.92
C GLN A 221 3.65 -15.52 -9.90
N GLY A 222 3.23 -14.74 -8.90
CA GLY A 222 3.72 -13.38 -8.70
C GLY A 222 5.24 -13.31 -8.58
N LEU A 223 5.83 -14.16 -7.71
CA LEU A 223 7.28 -14.23 -7.55
C LEU A 223 8.02 -14.74 -8.79
N LYS A 224 7.37 -15.50 -9.69
CA LYS A 224 7.96 -15.83 -10.99
C LYS A 224 8.02 -14.61 -11.89
N ASN A 225 6.91 -13.88 -12.00
CA ASN A 225 6.85 -12.65 -12.80
C ASN A 225 7.85 -11.61 -12.30
N VAL A 226 7.95 -11.41 -10.99
CA VAL A 226 8.91 -10.48 -10.36
C VAL A 226 10.36 -10.83 -10.68
N LYS A 227 10.71 -12.11 -10.86
CA LYS A 227 12.06 -12.53 -11.25
C LYS A 227 12.42 -12.21 -12.69
N GLU A 228 11.42 -12.04 -13.55
CA GLU A 228 11.60 -11.69 -14.96
C GLU A 228 11.75 -10.19 -15.17
N MET A 229 11.45 -9.38 -14.14
CA MET A 229 11.56 -7.93 -14.15
C MET A 229 12.97 -7.47 -13.77
N ASN A 230 13.48 -6.46 -14.48
CA ASN A 230 14.84 -5.93 -14.26
C ASN A 230 14.95 -5.07 -12.98
N HIS A 231 13.88 -4.35 -12.63
CA HIS A 231 13.88 -3.36 -11.55
C HIS A 231 12.75 -3.60 -10.54
N ALA A 232 12.62 -4.84 -10.07
CA ALA A 232 11.57 -5.20 -9.12
C ALA A 232 12.07 -5.37 -7.67
N ARG A 233 11.19 -5.11 -6.70
CA ARG A 233 11.41 -5.37 -5.27
C ARG A 233 10.19 -6.05 -4.67
N VAL A 234 10.45 -7.00 -3.77
CA VAL A 234 9.42 -7.68 -2.98
C VAL A 234 9.37 -7.08 -1.59
N VAL A 235 8.17 -6.69 -1.15
CA VAL A 235 7.86 -6.38 0.24
C VAL A 235 7.13 -7.58 0.83
N TYR A 236 7.78 -8.29 1.74
CA TYR A 236 7.20 -9.44 2.42
C TYR A 236 6.80 -9.09 3.85
N ALA A 237 5.49 -9.06 4.10
CA ALA A 237 4.93 -8.77 5.41
C ALA A 237 4.81 -10.05 6.25
N LEU A 238 5.58 -10.13 7.34
CA LEU A 238 5.54 -11.26 8.31
C LEU A 238 4.19 -11.37 9.04
N LYS A 239 3.46 -10.27 9.13
CA LYS A 239 2.14 -10.16 9.76
C LYS A 239 1.28 -9.24 8.92
N ILE A 240 -0.05 -9.39 9.01
CA ILE A 240 -0.99 -8.48 8.37
C ILE A 240 -0.69 -7.04 8.85
N PRO A 241 -0.46 -6.08 7.92
CA PRO A 241 -0.21 -4.68 8.25
C PRO A 241 -1.35 -4.07 9.06
N VAL A 242 -1.03 -3.04 9.86
CA VAL A 242 -1.99 -2.28 10.67
C VAL A 242 -2.10 -0.87 10.11
#